data_AF-A0A853ZS28-F1
#
_entry.id   AF-A0A853ZS28-F1
#
_cell.length_a   1.000
_cell.length_b   1.000
_cell.length_c   1.000
_cell.angle_alpha   90.00
_cell.angle_beta   90.00
_cell.angle_gamma   90.00
#
_symmetry.space_group_name_H-M   'P 1'
#
loop_
_entity.id
_entity.type
_entity.pdbx_description
1 polymer ?
#
loop_
_entity_poly.entity_id
_entity_poly.type
_entity_poly.pdbx_seq_one_letter_code
_entity_poly.pdbx_strand_id
1 'polypeptide(L)'
;PEGWHKGGGAMKPVNNVDLPQRIFLRWQSLVEPQAYKIRIPIPQWVRDEMVKPERVFCQGSKEWRDDYRKMITLGMAPGGIVKVWVGGACLGFTEVGRFQAEVEPLGPYRGKSNGEYIHIEPENKAYIDQHGIPYGTW
;
A
#
# COMPACT_ATOMS: atom_id res chain seq x y z
N PRO A 1 11.49 -8.16 -7.61
CA PRO A 1 10.20 -8.86 -7.89
C PRO A 1 9.22 -7.93 -8.63
N GLU A 2 8.91 -8.27 -9.87
CA GLU A 2 7.88 -7.59 -10.68
C GLU A 2 6.48 -7.94 -10.14
N GLY A 3 5.58 -6.96 -10.01
CA GLY A 3 4.17 -7.22 -9.70
C GLY A 3 3.47 -6.15 -8.86
N TRP A 4 4.13 -5.60 -7.83
CA TRP A 4 3.48 -4.66 -6.91
C TRP A 4 3.31 -3.24 -7.49
N HIS A 5 4.05 -2.90 -8.55
CA HIS A 5 4.10 -1.57 -9.14
C HIS A 5 2.88 -1.22 -9.99
N LYS A 6 2.01 -2.19 -10.35
CA LYS A 6 0.89 -1.89 -11.26
C LYS A 6 -0.18 -1.01 -10.61
N GLY A 7 -0.10 -0.78 -9.30
CA GLY A 7 -1.14 -0.09 -8.55
C GLY A 7 -2.47 -0.83 -8.65
N GLY A 8 -3.44 -0.43 -7.84
CA GLY A 8 -4.78 -1.02 -7.88
C GLY A 8 -5.12 -1.86 -6.65
N GLY A 9 -6.40 -1.78 -6.29
CA GLY A 9 -6.96 -2.22 -5.02
C GLY A 9 -8.08 -1.28 -4.59
N ALA A 10 -8.65 -1.49 -3.39
CA ALA A 10 -9.63 -0.57 -2.83
C ALA A 10 -8.98 0.82 -2.62
N MET A 11 -9.53 1.85 -3.27
CA MET A 11 -9.04 3.22 -3.13
C MET A 11 -9.83 3.94 -2.05
N LYS A 12 -9.15 4.80 -1.29
CA LYS A 12 -9.79 5.76 -0.38
C LYS A 12 -9.55 7.17 -0.90
N PRO A 13 -10.56 7.85 -1.49
CA PRO A 13 -10.41 9.23 -1.87
C PRO A 13 -10.21 10.10 -0.62
N VAL A 14 -9.26 11.01 -0.70
CA VAL A 14 -8.96 12.01 0.33
C VAL A 14 -9.04 13.36 -0.37
N ASN A 15 -10.09 14.12 -0.06
CA ASN A 15 -10.42 15.38 -0.72
C ASN A 15 -10.35 16.55 0.29
N ASN A 16 -10.23 17.78 -0.22
CA ASN A 16 -10.25 19.03 0.57
C ASN A 16 -9.13 19.12 1.62
N VAL A 17 -7.96 18.57 1.34
CA VAL A 17 -6.76 18.67 2.17
C VAL A 17 -5.52 18.83 1.28
N ASP A 18 -4.45 19.36 1.86
CA ASP A 18 -3.14 19.43 1.21
C ASP A 18 -2.51 18.05 1.02
N LEU A 19 -1.53 17.98 0.11
CA LEU A 19 -0.79 16.74 -0.15
C LEU A 19 -0.08 16.23 1.11
N PRO A 20 -0.11 14.91 1.35
CA PRO A 20 0.40 14.34 2.59
C PRO A 20 1.92 14.49 2.69
N GLN A 21 2.41 14.94 3.84
CA GLN A 21 3.84 14.90 4.17
C GLN A 21 4.24 13.55 4.79
N ARG A 22 3.26 12.77 5.28
CA ARG A 22 3.47 11.47 5.91
C ARG A 22 2.18 10.65 5.89
N ILE A 23 2.32 9.32 5.93
CA ILE A 23 1.22 8.37 6.07
C ILE A 23 1.45 7.53 7.32
N PHE A 24 0.42 7.40 8.14
CA PHE A 24 0.39 6.46 9.26
C PHE A 24 -0.39 5.24 8.84
N LEU A 25 0.28 4.08 8.88
CA LEU A 25 -0.30 2.83 8.43
C LEU A 25 -0.29 1.82 9.57
N ARG A 26 -1.40 1.12 9.75
CA ARG A 26 -1.50 -0.07 10.59
C ARG A 26 -2.29 -1.12 9.83
N TRP A 27 -1.82 -2.37 9.86
CA TRP A 27 -2.52 -3.50 9.28
C TRP A 27 -2.29 -4.78 10.09
N GLN A 28 -3.12 -5.78 9.84
CA GLN A 28 -2.99 -7.11 10.39
C GLN A 28 -2.50 -8.05 9.29
N SER A 29 -1.52 -8.89 9.59
CA SER A 29 -1.25 -10.08 8.79
C SER A 29 -2.28 -11.16 9.15
N LEU A 30 -2.81 -11.88 8.16
CA LEU A 30 -3.68 -13.03 8.41
C LEU A 30 -2.89 -14.34 8.50
N VAL A 31 -1.72 -14.37 7.88
CA VAL A 31 -0.84 -15.55 7.79
C VAL A 31 0.14 -15.62 8.95
N GLU A 32 0.41 -14.47 9.58
CA GLU A 32 1.08 -14.35 10.86
C GLU A 32 0.09 -13.70 11.82
N PRO A 33 -0.10 -14.18 13.06
CA PRO A 33 -0.96 -13.53 14.04
C PRO A 33 -0.29 -12.26 14.61
N GLN A 34 0.05 -11.32 13.73
CA GLN A 34 0.80 -10.10 14.01
C GLN A 34 0.12 -8.90 13.35
N ALA A 35 0.12 -7.79 14.06
CA ALA A 35 -0.23 -6.49 13.50
C ALA A 35 1.03 -5.65 13.37
N TYR A 36 1.08 -4.80 12.37
CA TYR A 36 2.22 -3.94 12.08
C TYR A 36 1.80 -2.48 12.07
N LYS A 37 2.70 -1.59 12.47
CA LYS A 37 2.53 -0.14 12.38
C LYS A 37 3.76 0.52 11.78
N ILE A 38 3.53 1.60 11.04
CA ILE A 38 4.62 2.42 10.50
C ILE A 38 4.18 3.86 10.26
N ARG A 39 5.16 4.77 10.33
CA ARG A 39 5.05 6.15 9.86
C ARG A 39 5.93 6.31 8.63
N ILE A 40 5.32 6.53 7.47
CA ILE A 40 6.00 6.64 6.18
C ILE A 40 6.11 8.12 5.83
N PRO A 41 7.32 8.69 5.71
CA PRO A 41 7.49 10.04 5.19
C PRO A 41 7.17 10.07 3.70
N ILE A 42 6.51 11.13 3.23
CA ILE A 42 6.31 11.40 1.81
C ILE A 42 7.27 12.53 1.41
N PRO A 43 8.36 12.22 0.69
CA PRO A 43 9.35 13.20 0.28
C PRO A 43 8.75 14.35 -0.54
N GLN A 44 9.41 15.50 -0.53
CA GLN A 44 8.97 16.67 -1.31
C GLN A 44 8.87 16.35 -2.80
N TRP A 45 9.83 15.62 -3.38
CA TRP A 45 9.82 15.25 -4.80
C TRP A 45 8.54 14.48 -5.20
N VAL A 46 7.99 13.67 -4.29
CA VAL A 46 6.74 12.95 -4.54
C VAL A 46 5.61 13.96 -4.68
N ARG A 47 5.51 14.92 -3.75
CA ARG A 47 4.48 15.97 -3.80
C ARG A 47 4.64 16.87 -5.01
N ASP A 48 5.87 17.17 -5.42
CA ASP A 48 6.14 17.94 -6.64
C ASP A 48 5.67 17.19 -7.89
N GLU A 49 5.88 15.87 -7.96
CA GLU A 49 5.34 15.01 -9.02
C GLU A 49 3.81 14.91 -8.99
N MET A 50 3.18 14.93 -7.81
CA MET A 50 1.72 14.88 -7.70
C MET A 50 1.01 16.10 -8.30
N VAL A 51 1.67 17.27 -8.33
CA VAL A 51 1.10 18.53 -8.86
C VAL A 51 1.51 18.83 -10.30
N LYS A 52 2.40 18.01 -10.88
CA LYS A 52 2.89 18.20 -12.24
C LYS A 52 1.89 17.62 -13.25
N PRO A 53 1.34 18.45 -14.18
CA PRO A 53 0.48 17.94 -15.23
C PRO A 53 1.29 17.16 -16.28
N GLU A 54 0.75 16.03 -16.73
CA GLU A 54 1.32 15.26 -17.85
C GLU A 54 0.25 14.92 -18.88
N ARG A 55 0.49 15.32 -20.13
CA ARG A 55 -0.33 14.94 -21.28
C ARG A 55 -0.07 13.47 -21.60
N VAL A 56 -1.09 12.62 -21.43
CA VAL A 56 -0.98 11.17 -21.64
C VAL A 56 -2.19 10.63 -22.40
N PHE A 57 -1.97 9.61 -23.24
CA PHE A 57 -3.06 8.84 -23.82
C PHE A 57 -3.59 7.85 -22.79
N CYS A 58 -4.82 8.05 -22.35
CA CYS A 58 -5.42 7.17 -21.36
C CYS A 58 -6.12 5.98 -22.01
N GLN A 59 -5.61 4.77 -21.74
CA GLN A 59 -6.16 3.54 -22.33
C GLN A 59 -7.62 3.29 -21.92
N GLY A 60 -8.01 3.63 -20.70
CA GLY A 60 -9.37 3.40 -20.19
C GLY A 60 -10.44 4.24 -20.90
N SER A 61 -10.14 5.52 -21.20
CA SER A 61 -11.07 6.41 -21.92
C SER A 61 -10.76 6.56 -23.41
N LYS A 62 -9.65 5.97 -23.89
CA LYS A 62 -9.19 6.02 -25.29
C LYS A 62 -9.01 7.44 -25.84
N GLU A 63 -8.53 8.37 -25.01
CA GLU A 63 -8.35 9.77 -25.38
C GLU A 63 -7.04 10.34 -24.81
N TRP A 64 -6.56 11.43 -25.41
CA TRP A 64 -5.48 12.25 -24.83
C TRP A 64 -6.05 13.21 -23.80
N ARG A 65 -5.46 13.21 -22.60
CA ARG A 65 -5.83 14.12 -21.52
C ARG A 65 -4.64 14.49 -20.67
N ASP A 66 -4.77 15.57 -19.92
CA ASP A 66 -3.84 15.89 -18.86
C ASP A 66 -4.22 15.08 -17.62
N ASP A 67 -3.27 14.34 -17.07
CA ASP A 67 -3.43 13.60 -15.81
C ASP A 67 -2.31 13.99 -14.84
N TYR A 68 -2.47 13.58 -13.58
CA TYR A 68 -1.57 13.89 -12.48
C TYR A 68 -1.26 12.62 -11.70
N ARG A 69 -0.08 12.54 -11.08
CA ARG A 69 0.27 11.41 -10.20
C ARG A 69 -0.41 11.52 -8.82
N LYS A 70 -1.74 11.60 -8.81
CA LYS A 70 -2.57 11.85 -7.63
C LYS A 70 -2.86 10.62 -6.75
N MET A 71 -2.22 9.48 -7.02
CA MET A 71 -2.43 8.22 -6.30
C MET A 71 -1.16 7.83 -5.54
N ILE A 72 -1.31 7.51 -4.25
CA ILE A 72 -0.27 6.82 -3.47
C ILE A 72 -0.74 5.39 -3.24
N THR A 73 0.02 4.41 -3.71
CA THR A 73 -0.25 2.99 -3.50
C THR A 73 0.64 2.45 -2.39
N LEU A 74 0.02 1.73 -1.45
CA LEU A 74 0.69 1.03 -0.36
C LEU A 74 0.52 -0.48 -0.59
N GLY A 75 1.60 -1.16 -0.92
CA GLY A 75 1.63 -2.62 -0.86
C GLY A 75 2.10 -3.03 0.53
N MET A 76 1.41 -3.99 1.15
CA MET A 76 1.70 -4.50 2.49
C MET A 76 1.91 -6.00 2.43
N ALA A 77 2.98 -6.51 3.05
CA ALA A 77 3.28 -7.94 3.13
C ALA A 77 3.40 -8.42 4.58
N PRO A 78 3.26 -9.74 4.80
CA PRO A 78 3.81 -10.44 5.96
C PRO A 78 5.29 -10.09 6.19
N GLY A 79 5.78 -10.25 7.42
CA GLY A 79 7.12 -9.80 7.81
C GLY A 79 7.28 -8.29 7.90
N GLY A 80 6.19 -7.52 7.81
CA GLY A 80 6.18 -6.08 8.07
C GLY A 80 6.71 -5.21 6.93
N ILE A 81 6.77 -5.69 5.69
CA ILE A 81 7.23 -4.86 4.57
C ILE A 81 6.10 -4.03 3.97
N VAL A 82 6.41 -2.75 3.75
CA VAL A 82 5.58 -1.82 2.98
C VAL A 82 6.37 -1.28 1.81
N LYS A 83 5.79 -1.35 0.62
CA LYS A 83 6.31 -0.65 -0.55
C LYS A 83 5.33 0.42 -0.99
N VAL A 84 5.87 1.55 -1.41
CA VAL A 84 5.10 2.75 -1.71
C VAL A 84 5.38 3.20 -3.12
N TRP A 85 4.32 3.54 -3.86
CA TRP A 85 4.41 4.11 -5.19
C TRP A 85 3.56 5.36 -5.31
N VAL A 86 3.98 6.26 -6.19
CA VAL A 86 3.19 7.40 -6.63
C VAL A 86 2.84 7.23 -8.11
N GLY A 87 1.58 7.44 -8.48
CA GLY A 87 1.10 7.22 -9.85
C GLY A 87 -0.24 7.91 -10.12
N GLY A 88 -0.79 7.70 -11.31
CA GLY A 88 -2.04 8.32 -11.75
C GLY A 88 -3.00 7.30 -12.34
N ALA A 89 -4.20 7.75 -12.73
CA ALA A 89 -5.18 6.85 -13.36
C ALA A 89 -4.70 6.37 -14.74
N CYS A 90 -3.96 7.22 -15.44
CA CYS A 90 -3.42 6.94 -16.77
C CYS A 90 -1.88 6.98 -16.80
N LEU A 91 -1.26 7.36 -15.69
CA LEU A 91 0.19 7.49 -15.56
C LEU A 91 0.76 6.28 -14.84
N GLY A 92 1.95 5.85 -15.30
CA GLY A 92 2.71 4.79 -14.63
C GLY A 92 3.09 5.16 -13.19
N PHE A 93 3.36 4.12 -12.40
CA PHE A 93 3.73 4.25 -11.00
C PHE A 93 5.25 4.29 -10.83
N THR A 94 5.72 5.24 -10.02
CA THR A 94 7.12 5.38 -9.63
C THR A 94 7.29 4.94 -8.19
N GLU A 95 8.30 4.11 -7.91
CA GLU A 95 8.56 3.65 -6.56
C GLU A 95 9.08 4.80 -5.69
N VAL A 96 8.43 5.02 -4.56
CA VAL A 96 8.84 6.00 -3.54
C VAL A 96 9.82 5.37 -2.57
N GLY A 97 9.60 4.10 -2.21
CA GLY A 97 10.52 3.35 -1.37
C GLY A 97 9.95 2.06 -0.81
N ARG A 98 10.84 1.31 -0.15
CA ARG A 98 10.57 0.07 0.60
C ARG A 98 10.90 0.29 2.07
N PHE A 99 9.96 -0.01 2.95
CA PHE A 99 10.03 0.29 4.37
C PHE A 99 9.77 -0.96 5.21
N GLN A 100 10.39 -1.00 6.39
CA GLN A 100 10.17 -2.03 7.41
C GLN A 100 9.29 -1.44 8.51
N ALA A 101 8.13 -2.05 8.74
CA ALA A 101 7.25 -1.73 9.84
C ALA A 101 7.63 -2.50 11.10
N GLU A 102 7.23 -1.94 12.23
CA GLU A 102 7.37 -2.54 13.54
C GLU A 102 6.09 -3.32 13.88
N VAL A 103 6.21 -4.33 14.74
CA VAL A 103 5.04 -4.99 15.33
C VAL A 103 4.28 -3.98 16.19
N GLU A 104 2.95 -3.94 16.06
CA GLU A 104 2.07 -3.21 16.98
C GLU A 104 1.81 -4.08 18.21
N PRO A 105 2.43 -3.79 19.38
CA PRO A 105 2.28 -4.61 20.59
C PRO A 105 0.84 -4.70 21.09
N LEU A 106 0.00 -3.72 20.75
CA LEU A 106 -1.41 -3.70 21.13
C LEU A 106 -2.31 -4.46 20.13
N GLY A 107 -1.74 -5.09 19.12
CA GLY A 107 -2.50 -5.82 18.09
C GLY A 107 -3.35 -4.92 17.17
N PRO A 108 -4.21 -5.52 16.33
CA PRO A 108 -4.86 -4.85 15.20
C PRO A 108 -5.78 -3.70 15.61
N TYR A 109 -6.40 -3.81 16.79
CA TYR A 109 -7.37 -2.84 17.32
C TYR A 109 -6.84 -2.01 18.50
N ARG A 110 -5.52 -1.96 18.72
CA ARG A 110 -4.89 -1.23 19.82
C ARG A 110 -5.45 -1.62 21.20
N GLY A 111 -5.50 -2.92 21.49
CA GLY A 111 -5.98 -3.47 22.75
C GLY A 111 -7.50 -3.55 22.88
N LYS A 112 -8.27 -2.97 21.94
CA LYS A 112 -9.74 -3.01 21.99
C LYS A 112 -10.36 -4.36 21.63
N SER A 113 -9.57 -5.29 21.13
CA SER A 113 -10.02 -6.64 20.78
C SER A 113 -9.70 -7.70 21.83
N ASN A 114 -9.23 -7.32 23.03
CA ASN A 114 -8.81 -8.28 24.08
C ASN A 114 -7.81 -9.34 23.59
N GLY A 115 -6.98 -8.99 22.60
CA GLY A 115 -6.02 -9.92 22.00
C GLY A 115 -6.56 -10.73 20.82
N GLU A 116 -7.82 -10.53 20.41
CA GLU A 116 -8.36 -11.19 19.23
C GLU A 116 -7.80 -10.59 17.92
N TYR A 117 -7.55 -11.48 16.96
CA TYR A 117 -7.07 -11.22 15.61
C TYR A 117 -8.09 -11.78 14.62
N ILE A 118 -8.22 -11.15 13.44
CA ILE A 118 -8.98 -11.74 12.34
C ILE A 118 -8.29 -13.05 11.96
N HIS A 119 -9.05 -14.14 11.94
CA HIS A 119 -8.54 -15.45 11.53
C HIS A 119 -8.60 -15.61 10.02
N ILE A 120 -7.60 -16.31 9.49
CA ILE A 120 -7.60 -16.75 8.10
C ILE A 120 -8.67 -17.84 7.88
N GLU A 121 -9.37 -17.77 6.76
CA GLU A 121 -10.32 -18.81 6.35
C GLU A 121 -9.60 -20.16 6.15
N PRO A 122 -10.23 -21.31 6.51
CA PRO A 122 -9.60 -22.62 6.44
C PRO A 122 -9.03 -22.97 5.06
N GLU A 123 -9.73 -22.62 3.98
CA GLU A 123 -9.32 -22.87 2.60
C GLU A 123 -8.03 -22.11 2.25
N ASN A 124 -7.97 -20.83 2.64
CA ASN A 124 -6.80 -19.99 2.43
C ASN A 124 -5.61 -20.47 3.28
N LYS A 125 -5.86 -20.95 4.49
CA LYS A 125 -4.83 -21.55 5.35
C LYS A 125 -4.26 -22.83 4.72
N ALA A 126 -5.12 -23.74 4.27
CA ALA A 126 -4.69 -24.98 3.62
C ALA A 126 -3.84 -24.70 2.37
N TYR A 127 -4.19 -23.68 1.58
CA TYR A 127 -3.39 -23.25 0.43
C TYR A 127 -1.99 -22.79 0.84
N ILE A 128 -1.88 -21.98 1.90
CA ILE A 128 -0.61 -21.48 2.42
C ILE A 128 0.22 -22.61 3.02
N ASP A 129 -0.39 -23.54 3.75
CA ASP A 129 0.31 -24.69 4.32
C ASP A 129 0.92 -25.57 3.21
N GLN A 130 0.28 -25.63 2.04
CA GLN A 130 0.77 -26.36 0.87
C GLN A 130 1.85 -25.61 0.07
N HIS A 131 1.72 -24.30 -0.13
CA HIS A 131 2.56 -23.53 -1.06
C HIS A 131 3.58 -22.60 -0.37
N GLY A 132 3.40 -22.35 0.92
CA GLY A 132 4.16 -21.38 1.70
C GLY A 132 3.84 -19.93 1.36
N ILE A 133 4.50 -19.02 2.07
CA ILE A 133 4.54 -17.59 1.75
C ILE A 133 5.95 -17.26 1.24
N PRO A 134 6.09 -16.59 0.09
CA PRO A 134 7.39 -16.31 -0.50
C PRO A 134 8.09 -15.12 0.21
N TYR A 135 8.57 -15.34 1.43
CA TYR A 135 9.25 -14.31 2.21
C TYR A 135 10.45 -13.71 1.47
N GLY A 136 10.57 -12.39 1.49
CA GLY A 136 11.68 -11.65 0.89
C GLY A 136 11.56 -11.39 -0.61
N THR A 137 10.50 -11.87 -1.29
CA THR A 137 10.27 -11.61 -2.71
C THR A 137 9.46 -10.34 -2.96
N TRP A 138 9.56 -9.34 -2.10
CA TRP A 138 8.82 -8.07 -2.19
C TRP A 138 9.74 -6.86 -2.14
#